data_AF-A0A395SA58-F1
#
_entry.id   AF-A0A395SA58-F1
#
_cell.length_a   1.000
_cell.length_b   1.000
_cell.length_c   1.000
_cell.angle_alpha   90.00
_cell.angle_beta   90.00
_cell.angle_gamma   90.00
#
_symmetry.space_group_name_H-M   'P 1'
#
loop_
_entity.id
_entity.type
_entity.pdbx_description
1 polymer ?
#
loop_
_entity_poly.entity_id
_entity_poly.type
_entity_poly.pdbx_seq_one_letter_code
_entity_poly.pdbx_strand_id
1 'polypeptide(L)'
;MALQSCRSGLLRSRQVARILMPCVRTYATDSTPESFKSENPSSSAPVPRWSQTPPAMKAPIQLDFAKDPKNKVWSVNNDPKKLDEVYERLLGQGGSKLLPEEVKWLAVTHKSFDQGRRGFNDRLALLGRMTLIMETTKSIVAKDPMSEPKKDEYNREPFRHPNLLSVDNLTTKGAKDIAGKTNLSALAADVGLIDVVRWKPRKVQKLKQSGVDVVLNGAILAIIGAITLQHGGVVASQVIRERILSRLQEE
;
A
#
# COMPACT_ATOMS: atom_id res chain seq x y z
N MET A 1 17.61 -2.62 -57.62
CA MET A 1 18.85 -3.41 -57.44
C MET A 1 18.82 -3.95 -56.02
N ALA A 2 18.47 -5.22 -55.85
CA ALA A 2 19.37 -6.36 -55.57
C ALA A 2 19.76 -6.38 -54.06
N LEU A 3 19.09 -7.14 -53.20
CA LEU A 3 19.20 -8.59 -52.91
C LEU A 3 20.52 -9.04 -52.25
N GLN A 4 20.33 -9.87 -51.21
CA GLN A 4 21.28 -10.79 -50.51
C GLN A 4 22.14 -10.16 -49.41
N SER A 5 22.15 -10.63 -48.15
CA SER A 5 22.18 -11.98 -47.52
C SER A 5 23.53 -12.67 -47.61
N CYS A 6 24.17 -12.88 -46.46
CA CYS A 6 25.21 -13.90 -46.28
C CYS A 6 24.81 -14.80 -45.09
N ARG A 7 24.35 -16.01 -45.44
CA ARG A 7 24.40 -17.21 -44.60
C ARG A 7 25.77 -17.87 -44.77
N SER A 8 26.32 -18.42 -43.70
CA SER A 8 27.11 -19.66 -43.67
C SER A 8 27.39 -20.01 -42.20
N GLY A 9 27.34 -21.23 -41.70
CA GLY A 9 27.03 -22.53 -42.29
C GLY A 9 26.70 -23.51 -41.16
N LEU A 10 25.84 -24.48 -41.47
CA LEU A 10 25.40 -25.58 -40.62
C LEU A 10 26.49 -26.64 -40.43
N LEU A 11 26.23 -27.51 -39.44
CA LEU A 11 26.65 -28.92 -39.20
C LEU A 11 27.38 -29.03 -37.84
N ARG A 12 27.06 -29.96 -36.94
CA ARG A 12 26.34 -31.24 -37.07
C ARG A 12 25.83 -31.71 -35.70
N SER A 13 24.66 -32.33 -35.73
CA SER A 13 24.02 -33.27 -34.79
C SER A 13 24.81 -33.80 -33.58
N ARG A 14 24.10 -33.94 -32.46
CA ARG A 14 23.78 -35.27 -31.88
C ARG A 14 22.57 -35.20 -30.95
N GLN A 15 21.63 -36.09 -31.23
CA GLN A 15 20.41 -36.34 -30.46
C GLN A 15 20.77 -36.87 -29.05
N VAL A 16 20.10 -36.37 -28.03
CA VAL A 16 19.78 -37.16 -26.83
C VAL A 16 18.35 -36.82 -26.43
N ALA A 17 17.48 -37.82 -26.53
CA ALA A 17 16.12 -37.76 -26.04
C ALA A 17 16.10 -37.47 -24.54
N ARG A 18 15.47 -36.38 -24.12
CA ARG A 18 15.05 -36.21 -22.72
C ARG A 18 13.55 -36.42 -22.64
N ILE A 19 13.24 -37.57 -22.06
CA ILE A 19 11.93 -38.03 -21.62
C ILE A 19 11.31 -36.93 -20.74
N LEU A 20 10.07 -36.55 -21.07
CA LEU A 20 9.22 -35.70 -20.25
C LEU A 20 8.90 -36.43 -18.94
N MET A 21 9.50 -35.99 -17.84
CA MET A 21 9.09 -36.36 -16.49
C MET A 21 8.27 -35.20 -15.90
N PRO A 22 7.03 -35.43 -15.44
CA PRO A 22 6.29 -34.41 -14.72
C PRO A 22 6.97 -34.17 -13.37
N CYS A 23 7.51 -32.97 -13.18
CA CYS A 23 8.01 -32.52 -11.88
C CYS A 23 6.81 -32.29 -10.95
N VAL A 24 6.42 -33.35 -10.24
CA VAL A 24 5.51 -33.25 -9.10
C VAL A 24 6.30 -32.60 -7.97
N ARG A 25 6.13 -31.29 -7.83
CA ARG A 25 6.75 -30.49 -6.77
C ARG A 25 6.00 -30.77 -5.46
N THR A 26 6.41 -31.83 -4.76
CA THR A 26 5.98 -32.05 -3.37
C THR A 26 6.70 -31.04 -2.48
N TYR A 27 5.93 -30.23 -1.76
CA TYR A 27 6.44 -29.35 -0.71
C TYR A 27 6.72 -30.22 0.50
N ALA A 28 7.97 -30.71 0.60
CA ALA A 28 8.48 -31.29 1.83
C ALA A 28 9.01 -30.14 2.71
N THR A 29 8.29 -29.86 3.80
CA THR A 29 8.84 -29.19 4.97
C THR A 29 9.73 -30.20 5.68
N ASP A 30 11.06 -30.03 5.66
CA ASP A 30 11.87 -30.09 6.88
C ASP A 30 13.39 -29.98 6.61
N SER A 31 14.03 -29.29 7.56
CA SER A 31 15.47 -29.21 7.85
C SER A 31 16.38 -28.54 6.81
N THR A 32 16.69 -27.27 7.07
CA THR A 32 17.89 -26.62 6.51
C THR A 32 19.14 -27.35 7.04
N PRO A 33 20.04 -27.86 6.17
CA PRO A 33 21.24 -28.55 6.61
C PRO A 33 22.16 -27.60 7.39
N GLU A 34 22.80 -28.11 8.45
CA GLU A 34 23.61 -27.30 9.39
C GLU A 34 24.75 -26.53 8.72
N SER A 35 25.23 -26.99 7.56
CA SER A 35 26.23 -26.30 6.75
C SER A 35 25.79 -24.91 6.22
N PHE A 36 24.49 -24.58 6.27
CA PHE A 36 23.95 -23.26 5.92
C PHE A 36 23.61 -22.40 7.15
N LYS A 37 23.82 -22.89 8.37
CA LYS A 37 23.77 -22.05 9.57
C LYS A 37 25.07 -21.25 9.64
N SER A 38 25.06 -20.03 9.12
CA SER A 38 26.12 -19.07 9.45
C SER A 38 26.12 -18.84 10.97
N GLU A 39 27.26 -19.07 11.62
CA GLU A 39 27.50 -18.65 13.01
C GLU A 39 27.34 -17.12 13.09
N ASN A 40 26.20 -16.65 13.60
CA ASN A 40 25.99 -15.24 13.87
C ASN A 40 26.68 -14.91 15.21
N PRO A 41 27.67 -14.00 15.25
CA PRO A 41 28.15 -13.47 16.51
C PRO A 41 27.22 -12.34 16.95
N SER A 42 26.20 -12.63 17.77
CA SER A 42 25.80 -11.76 18.88
C SER A 42 24.56 -12.28 19.61
N SER A 43 24.75 -12.57 20.89
CA SER A 43 23.75 -12.74 21.95
C SER A 43 23.04 -11.42 22.29
N SER A 44 22.56 -10.70 21.29
CA SER A 44 21.75 -9.49 21.46
C SER A 44 20.31 -9.80 21.08
N ALA A 45 19.34 -9.38 21.89
CA ALA A 45 17.92 -9.47 21.55
C ALA A 45 17.67 -8.98 20.10
N PRO A 46 16.75 -9.62 19.35
CA PRO A 46 16.50 -9.25 17.97
C PRO A 46 16.09 -7.77 17.89
N VAL A 47 16.95 -6.96 17.28
CA VAL A 47 16.67 -5.54 17.02
C VAL A 47 15.51 -5.45 16.03
N PRO A 48 14.50 -4.60 16.25
CA PRO A 48 13.34 -4.54 15.37
C PRO A 48 13.75 -4.16 13.94
N ARG A 49 13.18 -4.83 12.95
CA ARG A 49 13.56 -4.67 11.52
C ARG A 49 13.35 -3.25 11.00
N TRP A 50 12.46 -2.50 11.62
CA TRP A 50 12.14 -1.15 11.22
C TRP A 50 13.19 -0.12 11.66
N SER A 51 14.04 -0.42 12.65
CA SER A 51 15.01 0.53 13.21
C SER A 51 16.35 0.51 12.47
N GLN A 52 16.81 -0.67 12.05
CA GLN A 52 18.11 -0.87 11.41
C GLN A 52 17.99 -1.27 9.94
N THR A 53 18.91 -0.76 9.12
CA THR A 53 19.12 -1.25 7.74
C THR A 53 20.15 -2.38 7.75
N PRO A 54 19.90 -3.52 7.08
CA PRO A 54 20.86 -4.63 7.01
C PRO A 54 22.25 -4.16 6.55
N PRO A 55 23.33 -4.54 7.26
CA PRO A 55 24.68 -4.04 6.97
C PRO A 55 25.17 -4.44 5.58
N ALA A 56 24.85 -5.65 5.11
CA ALA A 56 25.21 -6.13 3.78
C ALA A 56 24.60 -5.30 2.63
N MET A 57 23.54 -4.53 2.89
CA MET A 57 22.91 -3.67 1.89
C MET A 57 23.48 -2.25 1.87
N LYS A 58 24.37 -1.89 2.82
CA LYS A 58 24.96 -0.55 2.89
C LYS A 58 26.16 -0.47 1.94
N ALA A 59 26.20 0.61 1.16
CA ALA A 59 27.38 0.94 0.37
C ALA A 59 28.41 1.66 1.26
N PRO A 60 29.72 1.47 1.05
CA PRO A 60 30.76 2.12 1.85
C PRO A 60 30.84 3.63 1.58
N ILE A 61 30.51 4.07 0.37
CA ILE A 61 30.58 5.47 -0.06
C ILE A 61 29.31 5.84 -0.82
N GLN A 62 28.84 7.09 -0.64
CA GLN A 62 27.70 7.63 -1.35
C GLN A 62 28.11 8.08 -2.76
N LEU A 63 27.51 7.46 -3.79
CA LEU A 63 27.80 7.73 -5.21
C LEU A 63 26.82 8.73 -5.86
N ASP A 64 25.76 9.14 -5.16
CA ASP A 64 24.77 10.06 -5.72
C ASP A 64 25.24 11.52 -5.63
N PHE A 65 25.07 12.27 -6.73
CA PHE A 65 25.31 13.71 -6.75
C PHE A 65 23.96 14.40 -6.98
N ALA A 66 23.44 15.02 -5.92
CA ALA A 66 22.22 15.82 -6.03
C ALA A 66 22.56 17.19 -6.61
N LYS A 67 21.72 17.70 -7.51
CA LYS A 67 21.87 19.06 -8.06
C LYS A 67 21.93 20.11 -6.94
N ASP A 68 21.05 19.99 -5.96
CA ASP A 68 21.07 20.80 -4.74
C ASP A 68 21.37 19.91 -3.52
N PRO A 69 22.40 20.20 -2.72
CA PRO A 69 22.74 19.42 -1.53
C PRO A 69 21.63 19.50 -0.46
N LYS A 70 20.87 20.60 -0.43
CA LYS A 70 19.74 20.79 0.51
C LYS A 70 18.64 19.73 0.33
N ASN A 71 18.46 19.19 -0.88
CA ASN A 71 17.47 18.14 -1.12
C ASN A 71 17.89 16.77 -0.53
N LYS A 72 19.17 16.59 -0.17
CA LYS A 72 19.66 15.36 0.46
C LYS A 72 19.25 15.26 1.94
N VAL A 73 19.13 16.38 2.64
CA VAL A 73 18.78 16.37 4.06
C VAL A 73 17.26 16.26 4.20
N TRP A 74 16.79 15.21 4.86
CA TRP A 74 15.39 15.03 5.24
C TRP A 74 15.34 14.28 6.56
N SER A 75 14.77 14.90 7.59
CA SER A 75 14.60 14.26 8.90
C SER A 75 13.41 13.31 8.84
N VAL A 76 13.56 12.13 9.45
CA VAL A 76 12.53 11.09 9.51
C VAL A 76 12.31 10.71 10.96
N ASN A 77 11.06 10.45 11.33
CA ASN A 77 10.72 10.03 12.68
C ASN A 77 11.31 8.64 13.01
N ASN A 78 11.91 8.53 14.20
CA ASN A 78 12.36 7.27 14.79
C ASN A 78 11.69 6.98 16.15
N ASP A 79 10.87 7.90 16.65
CA ASP A 79 10.24 7.77 17.97
C ASP A 79 8.94 6.97 17.85
N PRO A 80 8.82 5.81 18.54
CA PRO A 80 7.60 4.99 18.50
C PRO A 80 6.42 5.66 19.19
N LYS A 81 6.66 6.51 20.20
CA LYS A 81 5.59 7.24 20.91
C LYS A 81 4.81 8.19 19.99
N LYS A 82 5.52 8.93 19.12
CA LYS A 82 4.88 9.81 18.12
C LYS A 82 4.02 9.03 17.13
N LEU A 83 4.45 7.82 16.78
CA LEU A 83 3.66 6.93 15.94
C LEU A 83 2.36 6.53 16.66
N ASP A 84 2.45 6.11 17.91
CA ASP A 84 1.29 5.69 18.70
C ASP A 84 0.24 6.79 18.87
N GLU A 85 0.68 8.03 19.12
CA GLU A 85 -0.21 9.20 19.20
C GLU A 85 -1.00 9.40 17.89
N VAL A 86 -0.36 9.24 16.74
CA VAL A 86 -1.02 9.36 15.42
C VAL A 86 -2.02 8.22 15.20
N TYR A 87 -1.68 6.99 15.61
CA TYR A 87 -2.61 5.87 15.54
C TYR A 87 -3.83 6.06 16.45
N GLU A 88 -3.66 6.65 17.63
CA GLU A 88 -4.75 6.97 18.54
C GLU A 88 -5.64 8.10 17.99
N ARG A 89 -5.06 9.13 17.37
CA ARG A 89 -5.84 10.21 16.72
C ARG A 89 -6.62 9.70 15.50
N LEU A 90 -6.07 8.75 14.75
CA LEU A 90 -6.70 8.17 13.56
C LEU A 90 -7.81 7.16 13.92
N LEU A 91 -7.48 6.18 14.76
CA LEU A 91 -8.35 5.02 15.03
C LEU A 91 -9.20 5.19 16.30
N GLY A 92 -8.89 6.20 17.13
CA GLY A 92 -9.53 6.44 18.42
C GLY A 92 -8.82 5.74 19.57
N GLN A 93 -9.48 5.73 20.74
CA GLN A 93 -8.93 5.14 21.96
C GLN A 93 -8.57 3.67 21.76
N GLY A 94 -7.34 3.29 22.11
CA GLY A 94 -6.82 1.93 21.93
C GLY A 94 -6.32 1.61 20.53
N GLY A 95 -6.34 2.58 19.60
CA GLY A 95 -5.84 2.40 18.23
C GLY A 95 -4.38 1.95 18.14
N SER A 96 -3.53 2.42 19.04
CA SER A 96 -2.11 2.07 19.14
C SER A 96 -1.86 0.58 19.44
N LYS A 97 -2.83 -0.11 20.05
CA LYS A 97 -2.75 -1.53 20.44
C LYS A 97 -3.31 -2.49 19.38
N LEU A 98 -4.02 -1.97 18.36
CA LEU A 98 -4.60 -2.81 17.31
C LEU A 98 -3.52 -3.49 16.48
N LEU A 99 -2.45 -2.79 16.14
CA LEU A 99 -1.40 -3.34 15.28
C LEU A 99 -0.11 -3.58 16.09
N PRO A 100 0.57 -4.72 15.86
CA PRO A 100 1.92 -4.93 16.37
C PRO A 100 2.86 -3.81 15.91
N GLU A 101 3.88 -3.51 16.70
CA GLU A 101 4.80 -2.40 16.44
C GLU A 101 5.45 -2.48 15.05
N GLU A 102 5.92 -3.66 14.64
CA GLU A 102 6.53 -3.83 13.32
C GLU A 102 5.56 -3.51 12.18
N VAL A 103 4.29 -3.89 12.32
CA VAL A 103 3.25 -3.65 11.31
C VAL A 103 2.89 -2.17 11.25
N LYS A 104 2.86 -1.48 12.41
CA LYS A 104 2.63 -0.03 12.46
C LYS A 104 3.67 0.72 11.65
N TRP A 105 4.94 0.37 11.82
CA TRP A 105 6.04 0.95 11.06
C TRP A 105 6.01 0.55 9.59
N LEU A 106 5.69 -0.69 9.27
CA LEU A 106 5.56 -1.17 7.89
C LEU A 106 4.50 -0.38 7.12
N ALA A 107 3.32 -0.16 7.71
CA ALA A 107 2.22 0.57 7.08
C ALA A 107 2.54 2.06 6.83
N VAL A 108 3.36 2.67 7.69
CA VAL A 108 3.72 4.10 7.65
C VAL A 108 5.00 4.36 6.81
N THR A 109 5.66 3.32 6.32
CA THR A 109 6.88 3.45 5.52
C THR A 109 6.60 3.37 4.03
N HIS A 110 6.97 4.42 3.32
CA HIS A 110 6.85 4.49 1.87
C HIS A 110 8.08 3.91 1.17
N LYS A 111 7.89 3.36 -0.04
CA LYS A 111 8.95 2.75 -0.86
C LYS A 111 10.18 3.64 -1.11
N SER A 112 10.00 4.97 -1.13
CA SER A 112 11.13 5.90 -1.33
C SER A 112 12.07 6.00 -0.13
N PHE A 113 11.68 5.51 1.05
CA PHE A 113 12.54 5.49 2.23
C PHE A 113 13.60 4.40 2.12
N ASP A 114 14.86 4.75 2.39
CA ASP A 114 16.01 3.83 2.38
C ASP A 114 16.06 2.91 1.14
N GLN A 115 15.64 3.43 -0.02
CA GLN A 115 15.54 2.70 -1.30
C GLN A 115 14.72 1.39 -1.20
N GLY A 116 13.74 1.32 -0.28
CA GLY A 116 12.93 0.13 -0.06
C GLY A 116 13.69 -1.05 0.54
N ARG A 117 14.87 -0.82 1.15
CA ARG A 117 15.63 -1.86 1.88
C ARG A 117 14.88 -2.36 3.11
N ARG A 118 14.10 -1.47 3.72
CA ARG A 118 13.15 -1.81 4.78
C ARG A 118 11.78 -2.10 4.17
N GLY A 119 10.96 -2.84 4.91
CA GLY A 119 9.60 -3.14 4.47
C GLY A 119 8.79 -1.85 4.24
N PHE A 120 8.03 -1.83 3.15
CA PHE A 120 7.24 -0.68 2.70
C PHE A 120 5.79 -1.08 2.42
N ASN A 121 4.93 -0.09 2.30
CA ASN A 121 3.50 -0.24 2.48
C ASN A 121 2.67 -0.54 1.22
N ASP A 122 3.26 -0.59 0.02
CA ASP A 122 2.54 -0.72 -1.27
C ASP A 122 1.51 -1.86 -1.32
N ARG A 123 1.86 -3.06 -0.83
CA ARG A 123 0.95 -4.22 -0.85
C ARG A 123 -0.23 -4.06 0.11
N LEU A 124 0.03 -3.49 1.29
CA LEU A 124 -1.03 -3.20 2.24
C LEU A 124 -1.96 -2.10 1.71
N ALA A 125 -1.38 -1.07 1.08
CA ALA A 125 -2.15 0.01 0.48
C ALA A 125 -3.07 -0.49 -0.64
N LEU A 126 -2.62 -1.46 -1.43
CA LEU A 126 -3.47 -2.10 -2.46
C LEU A 126 -4.70 -2.78 -1.84
N LEU A 127 -4.49 -3.58 -0.78
CA LEU A 127 -5.59 -4.25 -0.10
C LEU A 127 -6.54 -3.25 0.56
N GLY A 128 -6.01 -2.28 1.31
CA GLY A 128 -6.83 -1.27 1.97
C GLY A 128 -7.60 -0.40 0.99
N ARG A 129 -7.07 -0.16 -0.22
CA ARG A 129 -7.81 0.48 -1.32
C ARG A 129 -9.04 -0.33 -1.71
N MET A 130 -8.90 -1.65 -1.88
CA MET A 130 -10.02 -2.52 -2.22
C MET A 130 -11.07 -2.53 -1.10
N THR A 131 -10.65 -2.64 0.16
CA THR A 131 -11.54 -2.62 1.33
C THR A 131 -12.28 -1.29 1.45
N LEU A 132 -11.57 -0.16 1.33
CA LEU A 132 -12.18 1.17 1.43
C LEU A 132 -13.19 1.43 0.32
N ILE A 133 -12.85 1.07 -0.93
CA ILE A 133 -13.78 1.20 -2.05
C ILE A 133 -15.02 0.34 -1.80
N MET A 134 -14.87 -0.90 -1.34
CA MET A 134 -16.01 -1.77 -1.04
C MET A 134 -16.93 -1.17 0.04
N GLU A 135 -16.36 -0.69 1.15
CA GLU A 135 -17.14 -0.11 2.24
C GLU A 135 -17.80 1.22 1.86
N THR A 136 -17.12 2.07 1.09
CA THR A 136 -17.72 3.31 0.56
C THR A 136 -18.88 2.99 -0.39
N THR A 137 -18.72 2.04 -1.33
CA THR A 137 -19.79 1.59 -2.22
C THR A 137 -20.98 1.04 -1.43
N LYS A 138 -20.73 0.21 -0.41
CA LYS A 138 -21.78 -0.30 0.48
C LYS A 138 -22.51 0.82 1.19
N SER A 139 -21.80 1.85 1.66
CA SER A 139 -22.40 3.02 2.28
C SER A 139 -23.25 3.85 1.31
N ILE A 140 -22.90 3.91 0.02
CA ILE A 140 -23.68 4.62 -1.00
C ILE A 140 -24.97 3.83 -1.34
N VAL A 141 -24.87 2.51 -1.49
CA VAL A 141 -26.00 1.63 -1.81
C VAL A 141 -26.95 1.43 -0.62
N ALA A 142 -26.47 1.62 0.61
CA ALA A 142 -27.32 1.55 1.80
C ALA A 142 -28.17 2.81 2.04
N LYS A 143 -27.91 3.91 1.32
CA LYS A 143 -28.70 5.15 1.41
C LYS A 143 -29.96 5.05 0.57
N ASP A 144 -30.97 5.81 0.96
CA ASP A 144 -32.20 5.95 0.17
C ASP A 144 -31.89 6.47 -1.24
N PRO A 145 -32.76 6.20 -2.23
CA PRO A 145 -32.56 6.63 -3.61
C PRO A 145 -32.36 8.16 -3.68
N MET A 146 -31.17 8.59 -4.11
CA MET A 146 -30.77 10.01 -4.11
C MET A 146 -31.14 10.75 -5.39
N SER A 147 -31.42 10.02 -6.49
CA SER A 147 -31.67 10.61 -7.79
C SER A 147 -32.81 9.92 -8.49
N GLU A 148 -33.63 10.73 -9.17
CA GLU A 148 -34.56 10.23 -10.17
C GLU A 148 -33.81 9.65 -11.36
N PRO A 149 -34.36 8.61 -12.02
CA PRO A 149 -33.75 8.02 -13.19
C PRO A 149 -33.64 9.05 -14.32
N LYS A 150 -32.49 9.07 -15.00
CA LYS A 150 -32.30 9.92 -16.19
C LYS A 150 -33.27 9.46 -17.28
N LYS A 151 -33.88 10.43 -17.97
CA LYS A 151 -34.71 10.14 -19.15
C LYS A 151 -33.85 9.49 -20.23
N ASP A 152 -34.28 8.32 -20.67
CA ASP A 152 -33.64 7.58 -21.76
C ASP A 152 -33.97 8.25 -23.11
N GLU A 153 -33.03 8.23 -24.04
CA GLU A 153 -33.18 8.82 -25.37
C GLU A 153 -34.30 8.16 -26.19
N TYR A 154 -34.56 6.87 -25.93
CA TYR A 154 -35.58 6.08 -26.62
C TYR A 154 -36.90 6.02 -25.83
N ASN A 155 -37.07 6.87 -24.80
CA ASN A 155 -38.26 6.91 -23.93
C ASN A 155 -38.63 5.55 -23.33
N ARG A 156 -37.65 4.68 -23.06
CA ARG A 156 -37.88 3.41 -22.36
C ARG A 156 -38.09 3.68 -20.88
N GLU A 157 -39.04 2.96 -20.27
CA GLU A 157 -39.25 3.00 -18.84
C GLU A 157 -38.26 2.05 -18.13
N PRO A 158 -37.48 2.52 -17.13
CA PRO A 158 -36.57 1.68 -16.40
C PRO A 158 -37.33 0.71 -15.50
N PHE A 159 -36.80 -0.51 -15.36
CA PHE A 159 -37.37 -1.51 -14.46
C PHE A 159 -37.25 -1.06 -12.99
N ARG A 160 -38.38 -0.84 -12.33
CA ARG A 160 -38.43 -0.38 -10.93
C ARG A 160 -38.54 -1.57 -9.98
N HIS A 161 -37.46 -1.85 -9.25
CA HIS A 161 -37.42 -2.89 -8.22
C HIS A 161 -36.76 -2.35 -6.95
N PRO A 162 -37.32 -2.61 -5.75
CA PRO A 162 -36.81 -2.02 -4.50
C PRO A 162 -35.32 -2.26 -4.27
N ASN A 163 -34.80 -3.44 -4.61
CA ASN A 163 -33.38 -3.77 -4.45
C ASN A 163 -32.44 -3.10 -5.48
N LEU A 164 -32.96 -2.54 -6.57
CA LEU A 164 -32.16 -1.90 -7.62
C LEU A 164 -32.13 -0.38 -7.49
N LEU A 165 -33.17 0.22 -6.90
CA LEU A 165 -33.27 1.68 -6.74
C LEU A 165 -32.07 2.28 -6.00
N SER A 166 -31.54 1.58 -5.00
CA SER A 166 -30.39 2.08 -4.25
C SER A 166 -29.04 1.84 -4.95
N VAL A 167 -28.98 0.93 -5.93
CA VAL A 167 -27.79 0.72 -6.76
C VAL A 167 -27.58 1.90 -7.71
N ASP A 168 -28.68 2.52 -8.17
CA ASP A 168 -28.64 3.69 -9.05
C ASP A 168 -27.95 4.91 -8.41
N ASN A 169 -27.83 4.94 -7.07
CA ASN A 169 -27.04 5.94 -6.33
C ASN A 169 -25.58 6.01 -6.81
N LEU A 170 -25.02 4.90 -7.29
CA LEU A 170 -23.65 4.83 -7.80
C LEU A 170 -23.45 5.60 -9.12
N THR A 171 -24.54 5.90 -9.83
CA THR A 171 -24.51 6.75 -11.03
C THR A 171 -24.23 8.21 -10.67
N THR A 172 -24.72 8.65 -9.50
CA THR A 172 -24.62 10.04 -9.06
C THR A 172 -23.37 10.28 -8.22
N LYS A 173 -23.04 9.35 -7.30
CA LYS A 173 -21.88 9.46 -6.42
C LYS A 173 -21.05 8.18 -6.49
N GLY A 174 -19.77 8.32 -6.84
CA GLY A 174 -18.80 7.24 -6.84
C GLY A 174 -18.01 7.14 -5.53
N ALA A 175 -17.42 5.97 -5.29
CA ALA A 175 -16.48 5.76 -4.19
C ALA A 175 -15.29 6.75 -4.21
N LYS A 176 -14.85 7.16 -5.41
CA LYS A 176 -13.76 8.13 -5.60
C LYS A 176 -14.13 9.55 -5.17
N ASP A 177 -15.41 9.90 -5.20
CA ASP A 177 -15.87 11.24 -4.85
C ASP A 177 -15.83 11.42 -3.33
N ILE A 178 -16.14 10.35 -2.58
CA ILE A 178 -16.07 10.31 -1.11
C ILE A 178 -14.63 10.08 -0.65
N ALA A 179 -14.04 8.94 -1.02
CA ALA A 179 -12.71 8.50 -0.62
C ALA A 179 -11.66 8.86 -1.69
N GLY A 180 -11.69 10.10 -2.15
CA GLY A 180 -10.76 10.64 -3.13
C GLY A 180 -9.35 10.83 -2.57
N LYS A 181 -8.36 10.91 -3.48
CA LYS A 181 -6.95 11.13 -3.10
C LYS A 181 -6.78 12.41 -2.26
N THR A 182 -7.46 13.49 -2.65
CA THR A 182 -7.42 14.79 -1.98
C THR A 182 -7.95 14.71 -0.56
N ASN A 183 -9.14 14.10 -0.40
CA ASN A 183 -9.83 14.02 0.88
C ASN A 183 -9.05 13.14 1.86
N LEU A 184 -8.53 12.00 1.38
CA LEU A 184 -7.69 11.13 2.20
C LEU A 184 -6.35 11.78 2.55
N SER A 185 -5.74 12.55 1.63
CA SER A 185 -4.51 13.28 1.95
C SER A 185 -4.73 14.42 2.95
N ALA A 186 -5.88 15.08 2.90
CA ALA A 186 -6.28 16.09 3.88
C ALA A 186 -6.47 15.45 5.27
N LEU A 187 -7.26 14.38 5.35
CA LEU A 187 -7.44 13.60 6.58
C LEU A 187 -6.10 13.14 7.18
N ALA A 188 -5.17 12.68 6.34
CA ALA A 188 -3.83 12.28 6.78
C ALA A 188 -3.03 13.46 7.38
N ALA A 189 -3.12 14.63 6.74
CA ALA A 189 -2.46 15.83 7.23
C ALA A 189 -3.05 16.29 8.56
N ASP A 190 -4.38 16.29 8.70
CA ASP A 190 -5.10 16.72 9.90
C ASP A 190 -4.78 15.85 11.12
N VAL A 191 -4.58 14.55 10.90
CA VAL A 191 -4.18 13.61 11.96
C VAL A 191 -2.70 13.76 12.36
N GLY A 192 -1.89 14.45 11.55
CA GLY A 192 -0.46 14.65 11.78
C GLY A 192 0.42 13.54 11.19
N LEU A 193 -0.06 12.82 10.17
CA LEU A 193 0.66 11.71 9.56
C LEU A 193 1.91 12.16 8.78
N ILE A 194 1.97 13.43 8.38
CA ILE A 194 3.11 14.02 7.63
C ILE A 194 4.44 13.96 8.40
N ASP A 195 4.40 14.10 9.73
CA ASP A 195 5.59 14.13 10.58
C ASP A 195 6.12 12.73 10.90
N VAL A 196 5.26 11.73 10.76
CA VAL A 196 5.53 10.35 11.19
C VAL A 196 5.85 9.43 10.01
N VAL A 197 5.29 9.70 8.83
CA VAL A 197 5.54 8.90 7.63
C VAL A 197 7.02 8.94 7.25
N ARG A 198 7.56 7.74 6.99
CA ARG A 198 8.94 7.55 6.58
C ARG A 198 9.00 7.52 5.07
N TRP A 199 9.46 8.61 4.48
CA TRP A 199 9.59 8.77 3.04
C TRP A 199 10.73 9.71 2.70
N LYS A 200 11.11 9.75 1.42
CA LYS A 200 12.07 10.70 0.88
C LYS A 200 11.41 11.60 -0.18
N PRO A 201 11.22 12.91 0.06
CA PRO A 201 10.71 13.82 -0.95
C PRO A 201 11.74 14.11 -2.04
N ARG A 202 11.27 14.36 -3.27
CA ARG A 202 12.13 14.76 -4.40
C ARG A 202 12.70 16.17 -4.22
N LYS A 203 11.89 17.10 -3.73
CA LYS A 203 12.24 18.51 -3.43
C LYS A 203 11.76 18.84 -2.02
N VAL A 204 12.69 19.04 -1.10
CA VAL A 204 12.39 19.23 0.34
C VAL A 204 11.55 20.50 0.57
N GLN A 205 11.84 21.58 -0.17
CA GLN A 205 11.11 22.86 -0.04
C GLN A 205 9.74 22.86 -0.72
N LYS A 206 9.45 21.89 -1.61
CA LYS A 206 8.21 21.82 -2.38
C LYS A 206 7.60 20.42 -2.26
N LEU A 207 7.00 20.14 -1.11
CA LEU A 207 6.45 18.82 -0.77
C LEU A 207 5.27 18.42 -1.68
N LYS A 208 4.38 19.34 -2.02
CA LYS A 208 3.28 19.10 -2.97
C LYS A 208 3.79 18.61 -4.33
N GLN A 209 4.81 19.27 -4.89
CA GLN A 209 5.46 18.84 -6.14
C GLN A 209 6.21 17.50 -6.01
N SER A 210 6.54 17.10 -4.79
CA SER A 210 7.19 15.82 -4.48
C SER A 210 6.20 14.67 -4.31
N GLY A 211 4.89 14.93 -4.41
CA GLY A 211 3.85 13.90 -4.34
C GLY A 211 3.45 13.52 -2.91
N VAL A 212 3.53 14.45 -1.95
CA VAL A 212 3.14 14.21 -0.55
C VAL A 212 1.74 13.60 -0.42
N ASP A 213 0.77 14.07 -1.21
CA ASP A 213 -0.60 13.56 -1.18
C ASP A 213 -0.69 12.07 -1.54
N VAL A 214 0.16 11.59 -2.45
CA VAL A 214 0.20 10.17 -2.84
C VAL A 214 0.74 9.32 -1.69
N VAL A 215 1.79 9.83 -1.04
CA VAL A 215 2.45 9.15 0.08
C VAL A 215 1.52 9.06 1.28
N LEU A 216 0.86 10.16 1.63
CA LEU A 216 -0.10 10.22 2.74
C LEU A 216 -1.33 9.34 2.50
N ASN A 217 -1.92 9.42 1.29
CA ASN A 217 -3.01 8.53 0.91
C ASN A 217 -2.59 7.05 1.00
N GLY A 218 -1.42 6.71 0.45
CA GLY A 218 -0.87 5.36 0.53
C GLY A 218 -0.70 4.85 1.97
N ALA A 219 -0.28 5.73 2.90
CA ALA A 219 -0.14 5.39 4.31
C ALA A 219 -1.48 5.09 4.99
N ILE A 220 -2.53 5.90 4.77
CA ILE A 220 -3.87 5.60 5.30
C ILE A 220 -4.37 4.26 4.76
N LEU A 221 -4.29 4.06 3.44
CA LEU A 221 -4.73 2.82 2.80
C LEU A 221 -3.96 1.62 3.36
N ALA A 222 -2.67 1.76 3.61
CA ALA A 222 -1.88 0.68 4.19
C ALA A 222 -2.26 0.36 5.63
N ILE A 223 -2.62 1.36 6.44
CA ILE A 223 -3.13 1.13 7.80
C ILE A 223 -4.43 0.32 7.75
N ILE A 224 -5.36 0.70 6.87
CA ILE A 224 -6.60 -0.06 6.66
C ILE A 224 -6.28 -1.51 6.24
N GLY A 225 -5.40 -1.69 5.26
CA GLY A 225 -5.01 -3.01 4.77
C GLY A 225 -4.34 -3.88 5.85
N ALA A 226 -3.53 -3.27 6.73
CA ALA A 226 -2.93 -3.96 7.87
C ALA A 226 -4.00 -4.44 8.86
N ILE A 227 -4.98 -3.60 9.17
CA ILE A 227 -6.09 -3.95 10.07
C ILE A 227 -6.92 -5.10 9.47
N THR A 228 -7.22 -5.03 8.17
CA THR A 228 -7.97 -6.08 7.46
C THR A 228 -7.29 -7.44 7.55
N LEU A 229 -5.95 -7.50 7.46
CA LEU A 229 -5.21 -8.77 7.55
C LEU A 229 -5.07 -9.29 8.97
N GLN A 230 -4.92 -8.41 9.97
CA GLN A 230 -4.70 -8.80 11.36
C GLN A 230 -6.00 -9.16 12.09
N HIS A 231 -7.06 -8.38 11.88
CA HIS A 231 -8.33 -8.48 12.62
C HIS A 231 -9.51 -8.92 11.74
N GLY A 232 -9.28 -9.12 10.45
CA GLY A 232 -10.31 -9.52 9.50
C GLY A 232 -11.19 -8.37 9.00
N GLY A 233 -12.07 -8.71 8.06
CA GLY A 233 -12.91 -7.73 7.36
C GLY A 233 -13.93 -7.04 8.27
N VAL A 234 -14.51 -7.74 9.23
CA VAL A 234 -15.59 -7.20 10.09
C VAL A 234 -15.09 -6.00 10.91
N VAL A 235 -13.95 -6.17 11.59
CA VAL A 235 -13.32 -5.11 12.39
C VAL A 235 -12.87 -3.96 11.49
N ALA A 236 -12.25 -4.27 10.34
CA ALA A 236 -11.83 -3.24 9.39
C ALA A 236 -13.01 -2.42 8.86
N SER A 237 -14.13 -3.05 8.50
CA SER A 237 -15.35 -2.36 8.06
C SER A 237 -15.91 -1.42 9.13
N GLN A 238 -15.92 -1.84 10.39
CA GLN A 238 -16.35 -1.00 11.50
C GLN A 238 -15.45 0.23 11.65
N VAL A 239 -14.13 0.03 11.69
CA VAL A 239 -13.14 1.12 11.79
C VAL A 239 -13.28 2.10 10.63
N ILE A 240 -13.44 1.60 9.39
CA ILE A 240 -13.61 2.46 8.21
C ILE A 240 -14.85 3.34 8.36
N ARG A 241 -15.99 2.78 8.76
CA ARG A 241 -17.24 3.55 8.90
C ARG A 241 -17.15 4.59 10.01
N GLU A 242 -16.65 4.20 11.19
CA GLU A 242 -16.67 5.04 12.39
C GLU A 242 -15.56 6.10 12.41
N ARG A 243 -14.40 5.83 11.80
CA ARG A 243 -13.21 6.68 11.94
C ARG A 243 -12.80 7.38 10.65
N ILE A 244 -13.10 6.79 9.50
CA ILE A 244 -12.68 7.32 8.20
C ILE A 244 -13.86 7.97 7.50
N LEU A 245 -14.94 7.23 7.23
CA LEU A 245 -16.08 7.75 6.48
C LEU A 245 -16.84 8.83 7.24
N SER A 246 -16.95 8.73 8.56
CA SER A 246 -17.53 9.79 9.39
C SER A 246 -16.85 11.14 9.17
N ARG A 247 -15.52 11.17 9.17
CA ARG A 247 -14.71 12.40 8.97
C ARG A 247 -14.68 12.89 7.52
N LEU A 248 -14.95 12.03 6.55
CA LEU A 248 -14.99 12.39 5.13
C LEU A 248 -16.38 12.84 4.66
N GLN A 249 -17.43 12.57 5.44
CA GLN A 249 -18.82 12.92 5.12
C GLN A 249 -19.32 14.16 5.88
N GLU A 250 -18.46 14.80 6.68
CA GLU A 250 -18.73 16.12 7.28
C GLU A 250 -18.57 17.22 6.21
N GLU A 251 -19.57 17.33 5.33
CA GLU A 251 -19.96 18.54 4.59
C GLU A 251 -21.48 18.74 4.73
#